data_AF-A0A545UT90-F1
#
_entry.id   AF-A0A545UT90-F1
#
_cell.length_a   1.000
_cell.length_b   1.000
_cell.length_c   1.000
_cell.angle_alpha   90.00
_cell.angle_beta   90.00
_cell.angle_gamma   90.00
#
_symmetry.space_group_name_H-M   'P 1'
#
loop_
_entity.id
_entity.type
_entity.pdbx_description
1 polymer ?
#
loop_
_entity_poly.entity_id
_entity_poly.type
_entity_poly.pdbx_seq_one_letter_code
_entity_poly.pdbx_strand_id
1 'polypeptide(L)'
;MLLALVLTLAGVVASTALSYDYGIDTNQLVRRQDPSAKIIVGKLPLASNGSTPIRPEIRDLRKDGYMWDLYILALSMFQSVSQDQSLSWYQIAGIHGVPFQPWNGVQPAPGASQSGYCTHSSVLFPTWHRPYLALYEQQMFKLANAIANLFTNATERNLYQQAASRFRIPYWDWSLPAPPGETHFPDCFWSPVILQYGPNGAQYIRNPLFSYIFHPVDEDAFIWNPLKHWNETKRAPNMTISETAPPSENFQISAALLSKLPELQQRLYIIFSNYHDFNAFGNKAWAASQKMSNLDSLESIHDVIHFAVRPFLQRTLEVRVRSHNDSVVELARVEGLDIEISSARVKVPESDVELPTWGQATWEWTIWSDET
;
A
#
# COMPACT_ATOMS: atom_id res chain seq x y z
N MET A 1 -21.35 15.09 -24.14
CA MET A 1 -20.58 16.35 -23.93
C MET A 1 -20.39 16.71 -22.46
N LEU A 2 -21.37 16.54 -21.55
CA LEU A 2 -21.19 16.84 -20.11
C LEU A 2 -20.10 15.98 -19.43
N LEU A 3 -20.00 14.68 -19.73
CA LEU A 3 -19.03 13.78 -19.10
C LEU A 3 -17.56 14.16 -19.40
N ALA A 4 -17.30 14.60 -20.63
CA ALA A 4 -15.96 15.01 -21.07
C ALA A 4 -15.52 16.34 -20.42
N LEU A 5 -16.46 17.24 -20.13
CA LEU A 5 -16.19 18.52 -19.48
C LEU A 5 -15.87 18.36 -17.98
N VAL A 6 -16.47 17.36 -17.32
CA VAL A 6 -16.21 17.03 -15.90
C VAL A 6 -14.82 16.40 -15.73
N LEU A 7 -14.40 15.54 -16.67
CA LEU A 7 -13.08 14.92 -16.67
C LEU A 7 -11.95 15.94 -16.91
N THR A 8 -12.15 16.94 -17.79
CA THR A 8 -11.15 17.98 -18.05
C THR A 8 -11.03 18.96 -16.89
N LEU A 9 -12.13 19.34 -16.21
CA LEU A 9 -12.03 20.16 -15.00
C LEU A 9 -11.36 19.40 -13.84
N ALA A 10 -11.67 18.12 -13.63
CA ALA A 10 -11.04 17.31 -12.60
C ALA A 10 -9.52 17.15 -12.82
N GLY A 11 -9.08 17.01 -14.07
CA GLY A 11 -7.66 16.93 -14.43
C GLY A 11 -6.88 18.24 -14.21
N VAL A 12 -7.51 19.40 -14.42
CA VAL A 12 -6.88 20.73 -14.21
C VAL A 12 -6.85 21.14 -12.73
N VAL A 13 -7.87 20.76 -11.94
CA VAL A 13 -7.85 21.01 -10.48
C VAL A 13 -6.86 20.07 -9.77
N ALA A 14 -6.68 18.83 -10.26
CA ALA A 14 -5.70 17.89 -9.70
C ALA A 14 -4.23 18.31 -9.89
N SER A 15 -3.90 19.06 -10.94
CA SER A 15 -2.54 19.56 -11.18
C SER A 15 -2.19 20.81 -10.36
N THR A 16 -3.16 21.42 -9.68
CA THR A 16 -2.99 22.65 -8.88
C THR A 16 -3.25 22.44 -7.39
N ALA A 17 -3.95 21.38 -6.99
CA ALA A 17 -4.19 21.08 -5.58
C ALA A 17 -2.94 20.54 -4.89
N LEU A 18 -2.42 21.31 -3.94
CA LEU A 18 -1.26 20.98 -3.11
C LEU A 18 -1.68 20.17 -1.87
N SER A 19 -0.71 19.71 -1.09
CA SER A 19 -0.96 19.25 0.28
C SER A 19 -1.63 20.36 1.10
N TYR A 20 -2.37 19.99 2.15
CA TYR A 20 -2.98 20.97 3.07
C TYR A 20 -1.93 21.97 3.61
N ASP A 21 -2.25 23.26 3.56
CA ASP A 21 -1.44 24.30 4.18
C ASP A 21 -1.86 24.49 5.64
N TYR A 22 -1.00 24.02 6.55
CA TYR A 22 -1.21 24.09 8.00
C TYR A 22 -0.89 25.47 8.59
N GLY A 23 -0.41 26.43 7.79
CA GLY A 23 0.03 27.74 8.27
C GLY A 23 1.36 27.71 9.04
N ILE A 24 2.09 26.59 9.00
CA ILE A 24 3.37 26.38 9.67
C ILE A 24 4.31 25.54 8.80
N ASP A 25 5.63 25.62 9.09
CA ASP A 25 6.61 24.69 8.52
C ASP A 25 6.50 23.31 9.18
N THR A 26 5.81 22.39 8.51
CA THR A 26 5.58 21.02 9.00
C THR A 26 6.86 20.20 9.12
N ASN A 27 7.95 20.57 8.42
CA ASN A 27 9.23 19.89 8.57
C ASN A 27 9.77 19.98 10.00
N GLN A 28 9.45 21.06 10.73
CA GLN A 28 9.85 21.20 12.13
C GLN A 28 9.17 20.19 13.06
N LEU A 29 7.96 19.72 12.71
CA LEU A 29 7.25 18.70 13.48
C LEU A 29 7.87 17.30 13.27
N VAL A 30 8.51 17.09 12.13
CA VAL A 30 9.09 15.80 11.74
C VAL A 30 10.57 15.69 12.12
N ARG A 31 11.36 16.76 11.95
CA ARG A 31 12.82 16.79 12.20
C ARG A 31 13.25 16.68 13.66
N ARG A 32 12.33 16.75 14.64
CA ARG A 32 12.68 16.65 16.07
C ARG A 32 13.11 15.25 16.53
N GLN A 33 13.26 14.29 15.62
CA GLN A 33 13.77 12.96 15.94
C GLN A 33 15.27 12.91 15.67
N ASP A 34 16.03 12.48 16.67
CA ASP A 34 17.43 12.14 16.52
C ASP A 34 17.56 11.07 15.42
N PRO A 35 18.24 11.35 14.29
CA PRO A 35 18.35 10.40 13.18
C PRO A 35 19.13 9.15 13.55
N SER A 36 19.87 9.16 14.67
CA SER A 36 20.56 7.99 15.21
C SER A 36 19.72 7.19 16.22
N ALA A 37 18.60 7.76 16.70
CA ALA A 37 17.73 7.08 17.64
C ALA A 37 16.94 5.98 16.94
N LYS A 38 16.95 4.79 17.53
CA LYS A 38 16.16 3.67 17.03
C LYS A 38 14.67 4.00 17.10
N ILE A 39 13.99 3.81 15.98
CA ILE A 39 12.53 3.88 15.89
C ILE A 39 11.96 2.65 16.59
N ILE A 40 11.19 2.88 17.65
CA ILE A 40 10.51 1.84 18.42
C ILE A 40 9.02 1.88 18.12
N VAL A 41 8.45 0.74 17.76
CA VAL A 41 7.00 0.55 17.65
C VAL A 41 6.47 0.17 19.03
N GLY A 42 5.66 1.05 19.61
CA GLY A 42 5.12 0.92 20.95
C GLY A 42 3.60 0.83 20.98
N LYS A 43 3.06 0.65 22.18
CA LYS A 43 1.62 0.74 22.41
C LYS A 43 1.14 2.20 22.26
N LEU A 44 0.00 2.39 21.62
CA LEU A 44 -0.70 3.67 21.65
C LEU A 44 -1.46 3.86 22.97
N PRO A 45 -1.75 5.11 23.37
CA PRO A 45 -2.53 5.39 24.57
C PRO A 45 -3.91 4.72 24.55
N LEU A 46 -4.40 4.39 25.76
CA LEU A 46 -5.79 4.00 26.00
C LEU A 46 -6.70 5.23 25.91
N ALA A 47 -7.98 5.00 25.69
CA ALA A 47 -8.99 6.05 25.83
C ALA A 47 -9.07 6.56 27.28
N SER A 48 -9.69 7.72 27.48
CA SER A 48 -9.83 8.35 28.80
C SER A 48 -10.57 7.47 29.83
N ASN A 49 -11.44 6.57 29.37
CA ASN A 49 -12.14 5.58 30.19
C ASN A 49 -11.35 4.27 30.41
N GLY A 50 -10.09 4.21 29.98
CA GLY A 50 -9.22 3.03 30.09
C GLY A 50 -9.46 1.94 29.04
N SER A 51 -10.41 2.11 28.11
CA SER A 51 -10.62 1.14 27.04
C SER A 51 -9.57 1.26 25.93
N THR A 52 -9.39 0.20 25.15
CA THR A 52 -8.57 0.23 23.94
C THR A 52 -9.40 0.80 22.78
N PRO A 53 -9.00 1.94 22.18
CA PRO A 53 -9.65 2.44 20.97
C PRO A 53 -9.59 1.41 19.83
N ILE A 54 -10.70 1.25 19.11
CA ILE A 54 -10.84 0.32 17.99
C ILE A 54 -10.52 1.02 16.66
N ARG A 55 -9.99 0.27 15.69
CA ARG A 55 -9.90 0.72 14.30
C ARG A 55 -11.30 0.70 13.69
N PRO A 56 -11.87 1.83 13.24
CA PRO A 56 -13.20 1.85 12.65
C PRO A 56 -13.18 1.43 11.17
N GLU A 57 -14.33 1.00 10.63
CA GLU A 57 -14.48 0.88 9.18
C GLU A 57 -14.48 2.29 8.55
N ILE A 58 -13.89 2.46 7.36
CA ILE A 58 -13.65 3.79 6.78
C ILE A 58 -14.93 4.60 6.49
N ARG A 59 -16.04 3.97 6.17
CA ARG A 59 -17.35 4.62 5.99
C ARG A 59 -17.95 5.05 7.32
N ASP A 60 -17.69 4.31 8.40
CA ASP A 60 -18.07 4.72 9.75
C ASP A 60 -17.18 5.86 10.26
N LEU A 61 -15.88 5.82 9.98
CA LEU A 61 -14.94 6.92 10.27
C LEU A 61 -15.44 8.23 9.63
N ARG A 62 -15.92 8.20 8.38
CA ARG A 62 -16.44 9.37 7.66
C ARG A 62 -17.64 10.04 8.32
N LYS A 63 -18.41 9.31 9.13
CA LYS A 63 -19.55 9.86 9.86
C LYS A 63 -19.11 10.72 11.06
N ASP A 64 -17.88 10.53 11.52
CA ASP A 64 -17.25 11.31 12.58
C ASP A 64 -16.38 12.42 11.98
N GLY A 65 -16.94 13.63 11.84
CA GLY A 65 -16.27 14.74 11.16
C GLY A 65 -14.88 15.07 11.72
N TYR A 66 -14.73 15.11 13.05
CA TYR A 66 -13.42 15.39 13.67
C TYR A 66 -12.39 14.31 13.36
N MET A 67 -12.79 13.04 13.41
CA MET A 67 -11.88 11.94 13.16
C MET A 67 -11.54 11.82 11.66
N TRP A 68 -12.53 12.03 10.79
CA TRP A 68 -12.31 12.08 9.35
C TRP A 68 -11.34 13.18 8.97
N ASP A 69 -11.53 14.38 9.51
CA ASP A 69 -10.66 15.51 9.26
C ASP A 69 -9.23 15.22 9.71
N LEU A 70 -9.05 14.69 10.93
CA LEU A 70 -7.73 14.29 11.41
C LEU A 70 -7.10 13.18 10.57
N TYR A 71 -7.88 12.22 10.07
CA TYR A 71 -7.36 11.14 9.24
C TYR A 71 -6.81 11.66 7.91
N ILE A 72 -7.59 12.47 7.19
CA ILE A 72 -7.18 13.05 5.91
C ILE A 72 -6.00 14.02 6.10
N LEU A 73 -6.09 14.91 7.10
CA LEU A 73 -5.02 15.85 7.40
C LEU A 73 -3.73 15.15 7.83
N ALA A 74 -3.80 14.12 8.68
CA ALA A 74 -2.61 13.39 9.09
C ALA A 74 -1.98 12.64 7.90
N LEU A 75 -2.79 12.06 7.02
CA LEU A 75 -2.28 11.34 5.84
C LEU A 75 -1.66 12.31 4.82
N SER A 76 -2.29 13.46 4.59
CA SER A 76 -1.74 14.55 3.76
C SER A 76 -0.38 15.01 4.29
N MET A 77 -0.25 15.25 5.60
CA MET A 77 1.03 15.63 6.21
C MET A 77 2.05 14.48 6.13
N PHE A 78 1.62 13.24 6.35
CA PHE A 78 2.50 12.08 6.32
C PHE A 78 3.11 11.87 4.93
N GLN A 79 2.30 12.06 3.88
CA GLN A 79 2.74 11.96 2.49
C GLN A 79 3.57 13.15 2.03
N SER A 80 3.50 14.33 2.68
CA SER A 80 4.32 15.50 2.33
C SER A 80 5.72 15.51 2.98
N VAL A 81 5.97 14.60 3.94
CA VAL A 81 7.31 14.46 4.54
C VAL A 81 8.32 14.05 3.48
N SER A 82 9.48 14.73 3.47
CA SER A 82 10.63 14.40 2.62
C SER A 82 10.94 12.89 2.65
N GLN A 83 11.12 12.31 1.47
CA GLN A 83 11.37 10.88 1.28
C GLN A 83 12.68 10.39 1.92
N ASP A 84 13.59 11.29 2.31
CA ASP A 84 14.84 10.93 3.00
C ASP A 84 14.64 10.67 4.50
N GLN A 85 13.49 11.06 5.05
CA GLN A 85 13.19 10.87 6.47
C GLN A 85 12.69 9.45 6.73
N SER A 86 13.29 8.74 7.69
CA SER A 86 12.97 7.32 7.97
C SER A 86 11.51 7.04 8.35
N LEU A 87 10.78 8.05 8.86
CA LEU A 87 9.34 7.98 9.16
C LEU A 87 8.48 8.72 8.12
N SER A 88 8.99 8.95 6.91
CA SER A 88 8.17 9.39 5.78
C SER A 88 7.28 8.26 5.27
N TRP A 89 6.21 8.61 4.57
CA TRP A 89 5.35 7.62 3.93
C TRP A 89 6.16 6.73 2.98
N TYR A 90 7.09 7.31 2.22
CA TYR A 90 7.97 6.62 1.29
C TYR A 90 8.87 5.60 1.98
N GLN A 91 9.58 5.99 3.04
CA GLN A 91 10.48 5.09 3.76
C GLN A 91 9.73 3.96 4.46
N ILE A 92 8.57 4.25 5.07
CA ILE A 92 7.74 3.21 5.68
C ILE A 92 7.20 2.25 4.62
N ALA A 93 6.69 2.75 3.48
CA ALA A 93 6.26 1.90 2.37
C ALA A 93 7.42 1.03 1.83
N GLY A 94 8.63 1.60 1.75
CA GLY A 94 9.85 0.93 1.30
C GLY A 94 10.29 -0.23 2.19
N ILE A 95 9.90 -0.27 3.48
CA ILE A 95 10.14 -1.46 4.33
C ILE A 95 9.54 -2.71 3.68
N HIS A 96 8.42 -2.58 2.99
CA HIS A 96 7.76 -3.72 2.35
C HIS A 96 8.57 -4.30 1.18
N GLY A 97 9.37 -3.50 0.46
CA GLY A 97 9.97 -3.93 -0.81
C GLY A 97 10.91 -2.90 -1.41
N VAL A 98 10.74 -2.63 -2.69
CA VAL A 98 11.48 -1.58 -3.42
C VAL A 98 11.41 -0.25 -2.65
N PRO A 99 12.52 0.48 -2.47
CA PRO A 99 13.85 0.30 -3.09
C PRO A 99 14.85 -0.63 -2.37
N PHE A 100 14.39 -1.52 -1.49
CA PHE A 100 15.24 -2.50 -0.77
C PHE A 100 16.32 -1.85 0.10
N GLN A 101 16.03 -0.65 0.62
CA GLN A 101 16.99 0.11 1.41
C GLN A 101 17.01 -0.36 2.88
N PRO A 102 18.18 -0.29 3.53
CA PRO A 102 18.27 -0.45 4.98
C PRO A 102 17.34 0.52 5.71
N TRP A 103 16.66 0.03 6.74
CA TRP A 103 15.76 0.86 7.54
C TRP A 103 16.06 0.67 9.03
N ASN A 104 16.10 1.78 9.78
CA ASN A 104 16.34 1.79 11.23
C ASN A 104 17.61 1.02 11.66
N GLY A 105 18.66 1.11 10.83
CA GLY A 105 19.96 0.45 11.07
C GLY A 105 20.02 -1.05 10.81
N VAL A 106 18.96 -1.65 10.24
CA VAL A 106 18.94 -3.07 9.88
C VAL A 106 19.41 -3.23 8.43
N GLN A 107 20.38 -4.12 8.23
CA GLN A 107 20.94 -4.43 6.91
C GLN A 107 20.32 -5.72 6.35
N PRO A 108 20.28 -5.89 5.01
CA PRO A 108 19.85 -7.16 4.43
C PRO A 108 20.79 -8.30 4.84
N ALA A 109 20.24 -9.51 4.96
CA ALA A 109 21.05 -10.71 5.11
C ALA A 109 21.93 -10.94 3.87
N PRO A 110 23.06 -11.67 3.99
CA PRO A 110 23.87 -12.03 2.82
C PRO A 110 23.03 -12.66 1.71
N GLY A 111 23.08 -12.09 0.50
CA GLY A 111 22.29 -12.54 -0.66
C GLY A 111 20.86 -11.99 -0.76
N ALA A 112 20.39 -11.19 0.21
CA ALA A 112 19.01 -10.67 0.25
C ALA A 112 18.91 -9.17 -0.07
N SER A 113 19.90 -8.57 -0.75
CA SER A 113 19.96 -7.13 -1.02
C SER A 113 18.90 -6.60 -2.00
N GLN A 114 18.20 -7.49 -2.70
CA GLN A 114 17.08 -7.16 -3.59
C GLN A 114 15.74 -7.70 -3.06
N SER A 115 15.62 -7.81 -1.73
CA SER A 115 14.42 -8.30 -1.07
C SER A 115 13.91 -7.27 -0.06
N GLY A 116 12.60 -7.14 0.04
CA GLY A 116 11.96 -6.36 1.08
C GLY A 116 12.03 -7.06 2.43
N TYR A 117 11.64 -6.36 3.49
CA TYR A 117 11.52 -6.98 4.81
C TYR A 117 10.27 -7.86 4.91
N CYS A 118 9.29 -7.69 4.01
CA CYS A 118 8.01 -8.36 4.09
C CYS A 118 8.15 -9.88 3.97
N THR A 119 7.39 -10.61 4.79
CA THR A 119 7.32 -12.07 4.71
C THR A 119 6.05 -12.46 3.97
N HIS A 120 6.21 -13.04 2.79
CA HIS A 120 5.15 -13.71 2.02
C HIS A 120 5.46 -15.20 1.90
N SER A 121 4.44 -16.02 1.68
CA SER A 121 4.54 -17.48 1.59
C SER A 121 5.22 -18.08 2.82
N SER A 122 4.93 -17.52 3.99
CA SER A 122 5.57 -17.86 5.25
C SER A 122 4.57 -17.76 6.39
N VAL A 123 4.70 -18.62 7.39
CA VAL A 123 3.92 -18.57 8.64
C VAL A 123 4.01 -17.21 9.33
N LEU A 124 5.07 -16.44 9.05
CA LEU A 124 5.27 -15.11 9.59
C LEU A 124 4.40 -14.03 8.92
N PHE A 125 3.73 -14.32 7.80
CA PHE A 125 2.94 -13.33 7.04
C PHE A 125 1.99 -12.50 7.92
N PRO A 126 1.06 -13.08 8.71
CA PRO A 126 0.17 -12.27 9.54
C PRO A 126 0.91 -11.54 10.68
N THR A 127 1.95 -12.16 11.23
CA THR A 127 2.70 -11.61 12.37
C THR A 127 3.68 -10.52 11.99
N TRP A 128 4.15 -10.47 10.75
CA TRP A 128 5.02 -9.42 10.23
C TRP A 128 4.22 -8.17 9.83
N HIS A 129 3.09 -8.36 9.15
CA HIS A 129 2.23 -7.24 8.73
C HIS A 129 1.58 -6.50 9.90
N ARG A 130 1.40 -7.16 11.06
CA ARG A 130 0.83 -6.54 12.27
C ARG A 130 1.69 -5.40 12.84
N PRO A 131 2.98 -5.58 13.19
CA PRO A 131 3.84 -4.49 13.64
C PRO A 131 4.12 -3.47 12.53
N TYR A 132 4.10 -3.88 11.25
CA TYR A 132 4.18 -2.94 10.12
C TYR A 132 3.01 -1.93 10.12
N LEU A 133 1.77 -2.41 10.26
CA LEU A 133 0.61 -1.52 10.41
C LEU A 133 0.63 -0.74 11.74
N ALA A 134 1.19 -1.30 12.81
CA ALA A 134 1.34 -0.58 14.08
C ALA A 134 2.34 0.58 13.96
N LEU A 135 3.44 0.43 13.22
CA LEU A 135 4.36 1.52 12.89
C LEU A 135 3.65 2.64 12.11
N TYR A 136 2.91 2.27 11.06
CA TYR A 136 2.13 3.21 10.26
C TYR A 136 1.11 3.96 11.13
N GLU A 137 0.34 3.25 11.95
CA GLU A 137 -0.65 3.82 12.85
C GLU A 137 -0.01 4.72 13.91
N GLN A 138 1.16 4.36 14.43
CA GLN A 138 1.89 5.17 15.41
C GLN A 138 2.30 6.52 14.82
N GLN A 139 2.80 6.53 13.59
CA GLN A 139 3.16 7.77 12.91
C GLN A 139 1.93 8.64 12.62
N MET A 140 0.85 8.03 12.11
CA MET A 140 -0.43 8.73 11.88
C MET A 140 -1.01 9.32 13.18
N PHE A 141 -0.97 8.56 14.29
CA PHE A 141 -1.43 9.03 15.60
C PHE A 141 -0.63 10.25 16.09
N LYS A 142 0.71 10.22 15.94
CA LYS A 142 1.58 11.35 16.28
C LYS A 142 1.21 12.60 15.49
N LEU A 143 1.02 12.47 14.17
CA LEU A 143 0.66 13.58 13.29
C LEU A 143 -0.74 14.12 13.60
N ALA A 144 -1.75 13.25 13.78
CA ALA A 144 -3.10 13.66 14.16
C ALA A 144 -3.12 14.47 15.47
N ASN A 145 -2.36 14.04 16.49
CA ASN A 145 -2.25 14.79 17.75
C ASN A 145 -1.49 16.12 17.58
N ALA A 146 -0.46 16.17 16.74
CA ALA A 146 0.21 17.42 16.42
C ALA A 146 -0.74 18.41 15.73
N ILE A 147 -1.51 17.95 14.73
CA ILE A 147 -2.49 18.74 13.97
C ILE A 147 -3.61 19.25 14.88
N ALA A 148 -4.12 18.41 15.78
CA ALA A 148 -5.14 18.82 16.74
C ALA A 148 -4.69 20.02 17.59
N ASN A 149 -3.39 20.17 17.88
CA ASN A 149 -2.85 21.31 18.63
C ASN A 149 -2.72 22.60 17.81
N LEU A 150 -2.84 22.54 16.47
CA LEU A 150 -2.71 23.71 15.60
C LEU A 150 -3.98 24.56 15.52
N PHE A 151 -5.13 24.01 15.91
CA PHE A 151 -6.39 24.77 15.93
C PHE A 151 -6.28 25.93 16.95
N THR A 152 -6.53 27.16 16.49
CA THR A 152 -6.34 28.36 17.30
C THR A 152 -7.49 28.58 18.28
N ASN A 153 -8.74 28.32 17.85
CA ASN A 153 -9.92 28.37 18.69
C ASN A 153 -9.85 27.28 19.78
N ALA A 154 -9.96 27.68 21.05
CA ALA A 154 -9.77 26.78 22.18
C ALA A 154 -10.84 25.68 22.28
N THR A 155 -12.11 26.00 22.01
CA THR A 155 -13.22 25.05 22.07
C THR A 155 -13.09 24.00 20.97
N GLU A 156 -12.82 24.46 19.75
CA GLU A 156 -12.60 23.57 18.62
C GLU A 156 -11.36 22.69 18.81
N ARG A 157 -10.23 23.29 19.21
CA ARG A 157 -9.01 22.57 19.55
C ARG A 157 -9.27 21.44 20.55
N ASN A 158 -10.09 21.70 21.57
CA ASN A 158 -10.43 20.68 22.56
C ASN A 158 -11.20 19.49 21.94
N LEU A 159 -12.14 19.73 21.03
CA LEU A 159 -12.88 18.67 20.32
C LEU A 159 -11.95 17.82 19.44
N TYR A 160 -11.04 18.47 18.72
CA TYR A 160 -10.01 17.78 17.93
C TYR A 160 -9.01 17.01 18.79
N GLN A 161 -8.59 17.56 19.94
CA GLN A 161 -7.72 16.86 20.89
C GLN A 161 -8.40 15.61 21.46
N GLN A 162 -9.70 15.70 21.78
CA GLN A 162 -10.47 14.54 22.20
C GLN A 162 -10.53 13.47 21.10
N ALA A 163 -10.80 13.84 19.85
CA ALA A 163 -10.79 12.91 18.71
C ALA A 163 -9.39 12.29 18.50
N ALA A 164 -8.33 13.11 18.49
CA ALA A 164 -6.95 12.67 18.31
C ALA A 164 -6.48 11.69 19.40
N SER A 165 -6.94 11.85 20.64
CA SER A 165 -6.57 10.97 21.75
C SER A 165 -7.05 9.52 21.55
N ARG A 166 -8.14 9.32 20.80
CA ARG A 166 -8.72 8.02 20.45
C ARG A 166 -8.44 7.59 19.02
N PHE A 167 -7.60 8.33 18.29
CA PHE A 167 -7.33 8.07 16.88
C PHE A 167 -6.77 6.66 16.65
N ARG A 168 -7.31 5.99 15.64
CA ARG A 168 -6.84 4.71 15.08
C ARG A 168 -7.03 4.77 13.57
N ILE A 169 -6.13 4.13 12.82
CA ILE A 169 -6.30 4.08 11.35
C ILE A 169 -7.54 3.25 11.01
N PRO A 170 -8.33 3.65 10.00
CA PRO A 170 -9.48 2.86 9.61
C PRO A 170 -9.06 1.57 8.90
N TYR A 171 -9.96 0.60 8.86
CA TYR A 171 -9.90 -0.50 7.90
C TYR A 171 -11.00 -0.33 6.85
N TRP A 172 -10.83 -0.96 5.70
CA TRP A 172 -11.90 -1.11 4.72
C TRP A 172 -12.36 -2.56 4.72
N ASP A 173 -13.65 -2.79 5.00
CA ASP A 173 -14.23 -4.12 4.88
C ASP A 173 -14.58 -4.39 3.41
N TRP A 174 -13.64 -5.00 2.69
CA TRP A 174 -13.80 -5.43 1.31
C TRP A 174 -14.67 -6.69 1.18
N SER A 175 -15.02 -7.35 2.29
CA SER A 175 -15.81 -8.58 2.29
C SER A 175 -17.31 -8.35 2.45
N LEU A 176 -17.73 -7.12 2.73
CA LEU A 176 -19.14 -6.75 2.85
C LEU A 176 -19.66 -6.08 1.57
N PRO A 177 -20.95 -6.29 1.23
CA PRO A 177 -21.58 -5.49 0.19
C PRO A 177 -21.58 -4.02 0.61
N ALA A 178 -21.45 -3.13 -0.37
CA ALA A 178 -21.59 -1.70 -0.10
C ALA A 178 -23.01 -1.37 0.41
N PRO A 179 -23.15 -0.34 1.26
CA PRO A 179 -24.46 0.20 1.59
C PRO A 179 -25.26 0.61 0.34
N PRO A 180 -26.61 0.62 0.40
CA PRO A 180 -27.44 1.06 -0.72
C PRO A 180 -27.06 2.46 -1.20
N GLY A 181 -26.80 2.59 -2.51
CA GLY A 181 -26.41 3.86 -3.14
C GLY A 181 -24.90 4.13 -3.15
N GLU A 182 -24.07 3.24 -2.58
CA GLU A 182 -22.60 3.35 -2.62
C GLU A 182 -21.95 2.33 -3.57
N THR A 183 -20.70 2.60 -3.93
CA THR A 183 -19.83 1.67 -4.68
C THR A 183 -19.12 0.69 -3.73
N HIS A 184 -18.81 -0.52 -4.25
CA HIS A 184 -18.06 -1.52 -3.48
C HIS A 184 -16.69 -1.00 -3.04
N PHE A 185 -15.91 -0.43 -3.97
CA PHE A 185 -14.74 0.36 -3.64
C PHE A 185 -15.16 1.76 -3.18
N PRO A 186 -14.88 2.19 -1.93
CA PRO A 186 -15.37 3.46 -1.37
C PRO A 186 -15.06 4.66 -2.27
N ASP A 187 -16.07 5.50 -2.51
CA ASP A 187 -15.99 6.73 -3.33
C ASP A 187 -14.92 7.73 -2.86
N CYS A 188 -14.59 7.74 -1.56
CA CYS A 188 -13.50 8.55 -1.00
C CYS A 188 -12.11 8.23 -1.60
N PHE A 189 -11.97 7.10 -2.31
CA PHE A 189 -10.77 6.73 -3.06
C PHE A 189 -10.75 7.20 -4.52
N TRP A 190 -11.85 7.78 -5.02
CA TRP A 190 -12.06 7.99 -6.46
C TRP A 190 -11.64 9.37 -6.96
N SER A 191 -11.86 10.41 -6.16
CA SER A 191 -11.57 11.78 -6.55
C SER A 191 -10.10 12.12 -6.28
N PRO A 192 -9.37 12.76 -7.21
CA PRO A 192 -8.00 13.23 -6.99
C PRO A 192 -7.91 14.40 -6.01
N VAL A 193 -9.04 15.07 -5.73
CA VAL A 193 -9.14 16.26 -4.88
C VAL A 193 -10.25 16.05 -3.85
N ILE A 194 -10.04 16.55 -2.64
CA ILE A 194 -11.02 16.52 -1.54
C ILE A 194 -11.10 17.90 -0.89
N LEU A 195 -12.32 18.33 -0.52
CA LEU A 195 -12.51 19.50 0.34
C LEU A 195 -12.29 19.05 1.78
N GLN A 196 -11.27 19.59 2.43
CA GLN A 196 -10.87 19.19 3.77
C GLN A 196 -10.84 20.40 4.71
N TYR A 197 -11.55 20.30 5.83
CA TYR A 197 -11.46 21.27 6.92
C TYR A 197 -10.27 20.98 7.84
N GLY A 198 -9.66 22.02 8.40
CA GLY A 198 -8.50 21.89 9.26
C GLY A 198 -8.12 23.18 9.99
N PRO A 199 -6.92 23.22 10.62
CA PRO A 199 -6.48 24.34 11.45
C PRO A 199 -6.46 25.71 10.76
N ASN A 200 -6.28 25.72 9.44
CA ASN A 200 -6.23 26.91 8.61
C ASN A 200 -7.46 26.97 7.66
N GLY A 201 -8.61 26.51 8.15
CA GLY A 201 -9.88 26.53 7.43
C GLY A 201 -10.03 25.41 6.40
N ALA A 202 -11.13 25.48 5.65
CA ALA A 202 -11.44 24.53 4.58
C ALA A 202 -10.61 24.80 3.33
N GLN A 203 -9.97 23.76 2.78
CA GLN A 203 -9.11 23.84 1.61
C GLN A 203 -9.43 22.70 0.63
N TYR A 204 -9.38 22.97 -0.67
CA TYR A 204 -9.30 21.91 -1.67
C TYR A 204 -7.86 21.43 -1.76
N ILE A 205 -7.64 20.18 -1.34
CA ILE A 205 -6.31 19.58 -1.29
C ILE A 205 -6.26 18.35 -2.19
N ARG A 206 -5.05 17.92 -2.55
CA ARG A 206 -4.89 16.58 -3.12
C ARG A 206 -5.48 15.56 -2.17
N ASN A 207 -6.33 14.67 -2.67
CA ASN A 207 -6.87 13.60 -1.86
C ASN A 207 -5.77 12.57 -1.57
N PRO A 208 -5.28 12.46 -0.33
CA PRO A 208 -4.18 11.56 -0.01
C PRO A 208 -4.59 10.08 -0.05
N LEU A 209 -5.88 9.79 -0.19
CA LEU A 209 -6.43 8.44 -0.39
C LEU A 209 -6.52 8.04 -1.87
N PHE A 210 -6.31 8.97 -2.81
CA PHE A 210 -6.38 8.68 -4.24
C PHE A 210 -5.07 8.08 -4.77
N SER A 211 -3.96 8.78 -4.54
CA SER A 211 -2.61 8.39 -4.94
C SER A 211 -1.57 9.00 -4.02
N TYR A 212 -0.40 8.35 -3.92
CA TYR A 212 0.81 8.97 -3.40
C TYR A 212 1.60 9.60 -4.56
N ILE A 213 2.15 10.79 -4.36
CA ILE A 213 3.05 11.48 -5.29
C ILE A 213 4.47 11.33 -4.80
N PHE A 214 5.36 10.95 -5.69
CA PHE A 214 6.79 10.92 -5.42
C PHE A 214 7.38 12.33 -5.49
N HIS A 215 8.19 12.68 -4.49
CA HIS A 215 8.88 13.97 -4.40
C HIS A 215 10.27 13.80 -3.74
N PRO A 216 11.34 13.61 -4.55
CA PRO A 216 11.37 13.47 -6.00
C PRO A 216 10.94 12.08 -6.49
N VAL A 217 10.74 11.94 -7.80
CA VAL A 217 10.70 10.63 -8.46
C VAL A 217 12.11 10.05 -8.45
N ASP A 218 12.24 8.81 -7.99
CA ASP A 218 13.47 8.03 -8.06
C ASP A 218 13.30 6.94 -9.12
N GLU A 219 13.80 7.20 -10.33
CA GLU A 219 13.69 6.27 -11.46
C GLU A 219 14.63 5.06 -11.34
N ASP A 220 15.62 5.11 -10.44
CA ASP A 220 16.56 4.04 -10.17
C ASP A 220 16.05 3.11 -9.06
N ALA A 221 15.21 3.62 -8.16
CA ALA A 221 14.51 2.83 -7.14
C ALA A 221 13.62 1.76 -7.77
N PHE A 222 12.81 2.10 -8.77
CA PHE A 222 11.86 1.18 -9.37
C PHE A 222 12.45 0.41 -10.54
N ILE A 223 12.40 -0.92 -10.47
CA ILE A 223 13.02 -1.80 -11.46
C ILE A 223 12.12 -2.11 -12.68
N TRP A 224 10.85 -1.72 -12.66
CA TRP A 224 9.87 -2.06 -13.71
C TRP A 224 9.46 -0.84 -14.53
N ASN A 225 9.59 -0.96 -15.85
CA ASN A 225 8.91 -0.04 -16.77
C ASN A 225 7.44 -0.43 -16.92
N PRO A 226 6.56 0.53 -17.24
CA PRO A 226 6.78 1.99 -17.23
C PRO A 226 6.68 2.62 -15.82
N LEU A 227 6.43 1.82 -14.78
CA LEU A 227 6.09 2.29 -13.42
C LEU A 227 7.13 3.26 -12.84
N LYS A 228 8.41 3.01 -13.12
CA LYS A 228 9.52 3.83 -12.62
C LYS A 228 9.50 5.29 -13.06
N HIS A 229 8.77 5.62 -14.12
CA HIS A 229 8.65 6.98 -14.65
C HIS A 229 7.43 7.73 -14.11
N TRP A 230 6.54 7.05 -13.39
CA TRP A 230 5.32 7.68 -12.92
C TRP A 230 5.58 8.47 -11.65
N ASN A 231 5.17 9.73 -11.67
CA ASN A 231 5.26 10.59 -10.50
C ASN A 231 4.25 10.26 -9.40
N GLU A 232 3.34 9.31 -9.62
CA GLU A 232 2.37 8.87 -8.63
C GLU A 232 1.99 7.40 -8.76
N THR A 233 1.52 6.83 -7.66
CA THR A 233 0.90 5.50 -7.65
C THR A 233 -0.38 5.49 -8.48
N LYS A 234 -0.60 4.43 -9.26
CA LYS A 234 -1.79 4.27 -10.11
C LYS A 234 -2.60 3.04 -9.73
N ARG A 235 -3.91 3.07 -9.97
CA ARG A 235 -4.81 1.90 -9.86
C ARG A 235 -5.43 1.59 -11.22
N ALA A 236 -5.30 0.36 -11.71
CA ALA A 236 -5.70 -0.04 -13.07
C ALA A 236 -5.33 1.02 -14.14
N PRO A 237 -4.04 1.39 -14.27
CA PRO A 237 -3.63 2.49 -15.15
C PRO A 237 -3.98 2.21 -16.62
N ASN A 238 -4.53 3.24 -17.27
CA ASN A 238 -4.91 3.18 -18.68
C ASN A 238 -3.81 3.73 -19.59
N MET A 239 -2.90 2.84 -19.99
CA MET A 239 -1.75 3.22 -20.83
C MET A 239 -2.13 3.59 -22.28
N THR A 240 -3.31 3.20 -22.76
CA THR A 240 -3.79 3.64 -24.07
C THR A 240 -4.02 5.15 -24.11
N ILE A 241 -4.24 5.79 -22.95
CA ILE A 241 -4.36 7.24 -22.84
C ILE A 241 -2.97 7.90 -22.74
N SER A 242 -2.07 7.35 -21.92
CA SER A 242 -0.69 7.83 -21.77
C SER A 242 0.19 6.78 -21.11
N GLU A 243 1.37 6.53 -21.66
CA GLU A 243 2.36 5.63 -21.05
C GLU A 243 3.16 6.30 -19.93
N THR A 244 3.39 7.61 -20.04
CA THR A 244 4.19 8.40 -19.08
C THR A 244 3.37 8.92 -17.90
N ALA A 245 2.08 9.12 -18.09
CA ALA A 245 1.16 9.59 -17.04
C ALA A 245 -0.25 9.00 -17.20
N PRO A 246 -0.42 7.65 -17.17
CA PRO A 246 -1.74 7.04 -17.34
C PRO A 246 -2.69 7.46 -16.21
N PRO A 247 -3.98 7.70 -16.50
CA PRO A 247 -4.96 7.89 -15.44
C PRO A 247 -5.25 6.57 -14.71
N SER A 248 -5.64 6.67 -13.44
CA SER A 248 -6.14 5.53 -12.66
C SER A 248 -7.61 5.26 -12.98
N GLU A 249 -7.96 4.00 -13.27
CA GLU A 249 -9.33 3.59 -13.58
C GLU A 249 -10.01 2.92 -12.37
N ASN A 250 -10.31 3.71 -11.34
CA ASN A 250 -10.88 3.22 -10.07
C ASN A 250 -12.21 2.45 -10.26
N PHE A 251 -12.98 2.75 -11.32
CA PHE A 251 -14.20 2.03 -11.63
C PHE A 251 -13.93 0.56 -12.02
N GLN A 252 -12.81 0.28 -12.71
CA GLN A 252 -12.43 -1.08 -13.08
C GLN A 252 -12.08 -1.89 -11.84
N ILE A 253 -11.36 -1.26 -10.90
CA ILE A 253 -11.05 -1.87 -9.59
C ILE A 253 -12.33 -2.19 -8.84
N SER A 254 -13.27 -1.24 -8.76
CA SER A 254 -14.55 -1.48 -8.08
C SER A 254 -15.35 -2.61 -8.72
N ALA A 255 -15.41 -2.67 -10.05
CA ALA A 255 -16.10 -3.73 -10.77
C ALA A 255 -15.43 -5.10 -10.58
N ALA A 256 -14.09 -5.15 -10.65
CA ALA A 256 -13.32 -6.37 -10.44
C ALA A 256 -13.52 -6.94 -9.03
N LEU A 257 -13.42 -6.10 -7.99
CA LEU A 257 -13.62 -6.52 -6.60
C LEU A 257 -15.07 -6.94 -6.35
N LEU A 258 -16.05 -6.19 -6.88
CA LEU A 258 -17.46 -6.58 -6.77
C LEU A 258 -17.74 -7.94 -7.43
N SER A 259 -17.13 -8.22 -8.59
CA SER A 259 -17.27 -9.51 -9.27
C SER A 259 -16.73 -10.70 -8.46
N LYS A 260 -15.77 -10.44 -7.57
CA LYS A 260 -15.13 -11.43 -6.70
C LYS A 260 -15.77 -11.57 -5.33
N LEU A 261 -16.64 -10.64 -4.95
CA LEU A 261 -17.24 -10.58 -3.62
C LEU A 261 -17.89 -11.91 -3.17
N PRO A 262 -18.74 -12.60 -3.97
CA PRO A 262 -19.33 -13.86 -3.53
C PRO A 262 -18.30 -14.97 -3.28
N GLU A 263 -17.27 -15.05 -4.12
CA GLU A 263 -16.16 -16.00 -3.97
C GLU A 263 -15.39 -15.70 -2.67
N LEU A 264 -15.04 -14.44 -2.46
CA LEU A 264 -14.30 -13.96 -1.29
C LEU A 264 -15.05 -14.25 0.02
N GLN A 265 -16.35 -13.99 0.07
CA GLN A 265 -17.19 -14.28 1.24
C GLN A 265 -17.22 -15.77 1.56
N GLN A 266 -17.38 -16.62 0.55
CA GLN A 266 -17.39 -18.07 0.74
C GLN A 266 -16.04 -18.58 1.26
N ARG A 267 -14.94 -18.08 0.68
CA ARG A 267 -13.57 -18.43 1.08
C ARG A 267 -13.30 -18.02 2.53
N LEU A 268 -13.65 -16.79 2.91
CA LEU A 268 -13.55 -16.31 4.29
C LEU A 268 -14.38 -17.15 5.26
N TYR A 269 -15.63 -17.47 4.91
CA TYR A 269 -16.48 -18.33 5.73
C TYR A 269 -15.82 -19.68 5.99
N ILE A 270 -15.29 -20.33 4.95
CA ILE A 270 -14.60 -21.62 5.07
C ILE A 270 -13.39 -21.50 5.99
N ILE A 271 -12.53 -20.50 5.79
CA ILE A 271 -11.32 -20.30 6.60
C ILE A 271 -11.69 -20.06 8.06
N PHE A 272 -12.61 -19.13 8.34
CA PHE A 272 -12.98 -18.77 9.72
C PHE A 272 -13.75 -19.87 10.46
N SER A 273 -14.45 -20.75 9.76
CA SER A 273 -15.22 -21.83 10.40
C SER A 273 -14.46 -23.15 10.52
N ASN A 274 -13.47 -23.43 9.66
CA ASN A 274 -12.85 -24.77 9.57
C ASN A 274 -11.33 -24.80 9.85
N TYR A 275 -10.62 -23.67 9.85
CA TYR A 275 -9.16 -23.67 10.00
C TYR A 275 -8.78 -23.38 11.45
N HIS A 276 -8.22 -24.39 12.11
CA HIS A 276 -7.79 -24.30 13.51
C HIS A 276 -6.26 -24.27 13.68
N ASP A 277 -5.52 -24.67 12.65
CA ASP A 277 -4.06 -24.59 12.62
C ASP A 277 -3.62 -23.23 12.08
N PHE A 278 -2.73 -22.56 12.80
CA PHE A 278 -2.27 -21.21 12.45
C PHE A 278 -1.47 -21.18 11.15
N ASN A 279 -0.70 -22.23 10.86
CA ASN A 279 0.13 -22.29 9.66
C ASN A 279 -0.76 -22.46 8.41
N ALA A 280 -1.71 -23.38 8.46
CA ALA A 280 -2.73 -23.56 7.41
C ALA A 280 -3.58 -22.30 7.20
N PHE A 281 -3.98 -21.63 8.28
CA PHE A 281 -4.79 -20.41 8.23
C PHE A 281 -4.03 -19.23 7.63
N GLY A 282 -2.78 -19.03 8.06
CA GLY A 282 -2.09 -17.75 7.93
C GLY A 282 -1.41 -17.52 6.58
N ASN A 283 -0.98 -18.56 5.88
CA ASN A 283 -0.13 -18.41 4.69
C ASN A 283 -0.41 -19.46 3.61
N LYS A 284 -0.10 -19.11 2.36
CA LYS A 284 -0.40 -19.97 1.20
C LYS A 284 0.60 -21.10 0.98
N ALA A 285 1.80 -21.02 1.57
CA ALA A 285 2.84 -22.02 1.39
C ALA A 285 2.52 -23.36 2.07
N TRP A 286 1.81 -23.32 3.19
CA TRP A 286 1.45 -24.55 3.92
C TRP A 286 0.63 -25.51 3.05
N ALA A 287 -0.47 -25.04 2.45
CA ALA A 287 -1.32 -25.86 1.59
C ALA A 287 -0.55 -26.44 0.40
N ALA A 288 0.32 -25.64 -0.23
CA ALA A 288 1.19 -26.07 -1.31
C ALA A 288 2.17 -27.18 -0.85
N SER A 289 2.76 -27.03 0.34
CA SER A 289 3.69 -28.02 0.93
C SER A 289 3.02 -29.38 1.18
N GLN A 290 1.73 -29.37 1.55
CA GLN A 290 0.94 -30.58 1.79
C GLN A 290 0.33 -31.17 0.51
N LYS A 291 0.59 -30.56 -0.66
CA LYS A 291 -0.05 -30.90 -1.95
C LYS A 291 -1.58 -30.82 -1.89
N MET A 292 -2.13 -29.96 -1.04
CA MET A 292 -3.56 -29.77 -0.84
C MET A 292 -4.02 -28.51 -1.59
N SER A 293 -4.08 -28.58 -2.92
CA SER A 293 -4.40 -27.43 -3.79
C SER A 293 -5.83 -26.90 -3.66
N ASN A 294 -6.69 -27.62 -2.94
CA ASN A 294 -8.07 -27.22 -2.63
C ASN A 294 -8.19 -26.40 -1.33
N LEU A 295 -7.09 -26.27 -0.57
CA LEU A 295 -7.07 -25.47 0.65
C LEU A 295 -6.64 -24.04 0.37
N ASP A 296 -7.10 -23.15 1.25
CA ASP A 296 -7.00 -21.72 1.13
C ASP A 296 -6.26 -21.13 2.35
N SER A 297 -5.96 -19.85 2.33
CA SER A 297 -5.34 -19.15 3.47
C SER A 297 -5.69 -17.66 3.44
N LEU A 298 -5.49 -17.00 4.58
CA LEU A 298 -5.63 -15.55 4.67
C LEU A 298 -4.73 -14.83 3.66
N GLU A 299 -3.49 -15.31 3.45
CA GLU A 299 -2.57 -14.76 2.46
C GLU A 299 -3.10 -14.94 1.02
N SER A 300 -3.68 -16.09 0.68
CA SER A 300 -4.23 -16.31 -0.66
C SER A 300 -5.44 -15.42 -0.95
N ILE A 301 -6.30 -15.17 0.04
CA ILE A 301 -7.41 -14.22 -0.10
C ILE A 301 -6.88 -12.78 -0.22
N HIS A 302 -5.88 -12.41 0.59
CA HIS A 302 -5.17 -11.14 0.48
C HIS A 302 -4.60 -10.92 -0.92
N ASP A 303 -3.98 -11.94 -1.51
CA ASP A 303 -3.43 -11.87 -2.86
C ASP A 303 -4.51 -11.51 -3.90
N VAL A 304 -5.76 -12.01 -3.76
CA VAL A 304 -6.85 -11.66 -4.68
C VAL A 304 -7.15 -10.16 -4.65
N ILE A 305 -7.10 -9.54 -3.47
CA ILE A 305 -7.30 -8.10 -3.32
C ILE A 305 -6.17 -7.33 -4.02
N HIS A 306 -4.92 -7.80 -3.93
CA HIS A 306 -3.79 -7.25 -4.69
C HIS A 306 -3.92 -7.52 -6.21
N PHE A 307 -4.40 -8.71 -6.60
CA PHE A 307 -4.52 -9.14 -8.00
C PHE A 307 -5.61 -8.42 -8.80
N ALA A 308 -6.47 -7.62 -8.16
CA ALA A 308 -7.32 -6.67 -8.90
C ALA A 308 -6.49 -5.68 -9.76
N VAL A 309 -5.17 -5.59 -9.53
CA VAL A 309 -4.21 -4.82 -10.32
C VAL A 309 -3.53 -5.64 -11.45
N ARG A 310 -3.64 -6.98 -11.44
CA ARG A 310 -2.91 -7.92 -12.33
C ARG A 310 -3.08 -7.70 -13.84
N PRO A 311 -4.27 -7.35 -14.38
CA PRO A 311 -4.42 -7.13 -15.82
C PRO A 311 -3.46 -6.09 -16.39
N PHE A 312 -3.02 -5.14 -15.56
CA PHE A 312 -2.03 -4.15 -15.95
C PHE A 312 -0.60 -4.74 -15.97
N LEU A 313 -0.17 -5.43 -14.91
CA LEU A 313 1.18 -6.02 -14.81
C LEU A 313 1.46 -7.04 -15.93
N GLN A 314 0.45 -7.81 -16.33
CA GLN A 314 0.54 -8.75 -17.46
C GLN A 314 0.82 -8.07 -18.81
N ARG A 315 0.51 -6.78 -18.95
CA ARG A 315 0.72 -6.01 -20.19
C ARG A 315 1.99 -5.15 -20.18
N THR A 316 2.64 -4.98 -19.03
CA THR A 316 3.71 -3.97 -18.85
C THR A 316 5.06 -4.50 -18.42
N LEU A 317 5.14 -5.73 -17.93
CA LEU A 317 6.42 -6.31 -17.56
C LEU A 317 7.26 -6.56 -18.82
N GLU A 318 8.24 -5.69 -19.05
CA GLU A 318 9.28 -5.84 -20.07
C GLU A 318 10.57 -6.33 -19.44
N VAL A 319 11.30 -7.21 -20.14
CA VAL A 319 12.60 -7.69 -19.69
C VAL A 319 13.73 -6.86 -20.31
N ARG A 320 14.86 -6.72 -19.59
CA ARG A 320 16.09 -6.10 -20.11
C ARG A 320 17.30 -6.91 -19.67
N VAL A 321 18.26 -7.08 -20.58
CA VAL A 321 19.58 -7.66 -20.28
C VAL A 321 20.60 -6.54 -20.21
N ARG A 322 21.47 -6.57 -19.19
CA ARG A 322 22.62 -5.67 -19.08
C ARG A 322 23.92 -6.45 -19.20
N SER A 323 24.89 -5.86 -19.89
CA SER A 323 26.26 -6.37 -19.98
C SER A 323 27.05 -6.07 -18.69
N HIS A 324 28.26 -6.62 -18.56
CA HIS A 324 29.17 -6.43 -17.42
C HIS A 324 29.60 -4.96 -17.18
N ASN A 325 29.29 -4.06 -18.11
CA ASN A 325 29.57 -2.62 -18.06
C ASN A 325 28.27 -1.79 -17.94
N ASP A 326 27.17 -2.41 -17.51
CA ASP A 326 25.84 -1.83 -17.37
C ASP A 326 25.17 -1.34 -18.67
N SER A 327 25.76 -1.57 -19.85
CA SER A 327 25.11 -1.23 -21.12
C SER A 327 23.93 -2.17 -21.39
N VAL A 328 22.79 -1.61 -21.82
CA VAL A 328 21.61 -2.39 -22.22
C VAL A 328 21.90 -3.17 -23.51
N VAL A 329 21.71 -4.49 -23.46
CA VAL A 329 21.84 -5.38 -24.61
C VAL A 329 20.45 -5.65 -25.17
N GLU A 330 20.32 -5.50 -26.48
CA GLU A 330 19.08 -5.81 -27.21
C GLU A 330 18.78 -7.31 -27.09
N LEU A 331 17.57 -7.66 -26.64
CA LEU A 331 17.19 -9.04 -26.31
C LEU A 331 17.38 -10.01 -27.49
N ALA A 332 17.06 -9.56 -28.71
CA ALA A 332 17.23 -10.33 -29.95
C ALA A 332 18.70 -10.64 -30.32
N ARG A 333 19.67 -10.02 -29.62
CA ARG A 333 21.11 -10.29 -29.82
C ARG A 333 21.67 -11.25 -28.78
N VAL A 334 20.85 -11.69 -27.83
CA VAL A 334 21.23 -12.66 -26.81
C VAL A 334 20.72 -14.02 -27.27
N GLU A 335 21.46 -14.64 -28.18
CA GLU A 335 21.12 -15.96 -28.72
C GLU A 335 20.91 -16.96 -27.57
N GLY A 336 19.74 -17.61 -27.56
CA GLY A 336 19.39 -18.64 -26.58
C GLY A 336 18.87 -18.08 -25.24
N LEU A 337 18.47 -16.81 -25.19
CA LEU A 337 17.82 -16.23 -24.02
C LEU A 337 16.30 -16.39 -24.09
N ASP A 338 15.81 -17.41 -23.39
CA ASP A 338 14.40 -17.54 -23.05
C ASP A 338 14.16 -17.08 -21.61
N ILE A 339 13.18 -16.19 -21.43
CA ILE A 339 12.81 -15.66 -20.13
C ILE A 339 11.36 -16.04 -19.87
N GLU A 340 11.24 -17.07 -19.06
CA GLU A 340 9.98 -17.68 -18.72
C GLU A 340 9.68 -17.40 -17.25
N ILE A 341 8.45 -17.04 -16.93
CA ILE A 341 7.97 -17.18 -15.56
C ILE A 341 7.73 -18.66 -15.37
N SER A 342 8.64 -19.28 -14.64
CA SER A 342 8.45 -20.61 -14.12
C SER A 342 8.14 -20.50 -12.63
N SER A 343 7.10 -21.20 -12.21
CA SER A 343 6.84 -21.43 -10.80
C SER A 343 7.60 -22.69 -10.41
N ALA A 344 8.40 -22.66 -9.36
CA ALA A 344 9.00 -23.87 -8.81
C ALA A 344 8.32 -24.18 -7.49
N ARG A 345 7.92 -25.45 -7.29
CA ARG A 345 7.41 -25.86 -5.98
C ARG A 345 8.55 -25.79 -4.98
N VAL A 346 8.49 -24.82 -4.07
CA VAL A 346 9.41 -24.74 -2.94
C VAL A 346 9.05 -25.83 -1.94
N LYS A 347 9.98 -26.76 -1.71
CA LYS A 347 9.95 -27.60 -0.52
C LYS A 347 10.47 -26.75 0.64
N VAL A 348 9.53 -26.34 1.48
CA VAL A 348 9.78 -25.58 2.71
C VAL A 348 10.74 -26.41 3.59
N PRO A 349 11.76 -25.78 4.20
CA PRO A 349 12.71 -26.50 5.05
C PRO A 349 12.00 -27.16 6.23
N GLU A 350 12.52 -28.31 6.65
CA GLU A 350 11.88 -29.13 7.71
C GLU A 350 12.14 -28.56 9.11
N SER A 351 13.00 -27.54 9.22
CA SER A 351 13.26 -26.80 10.45
C SER A 351 13.70 -25.36 10.18
N ASP A 352 13.63 -24.53 11.23
CA ASP A 352 13.92 -23.09 11.20
C ASP A 352 15.39 -22.73 10.90
N VAL A 353 16.27 -23.73 10.77
CA VAL A 353 17.70 -23.56 10.49
C VAL A 353 18.13 -24.11 9.12
N GLU A 354 17.22 -24.71 8.37
CA GLU A 354 17.48 -25.20 7.02
C GLU A 354 16.99 -24.22 5.94
N LEU A 355 17.64 -24.25 4.78
CA LEU A 355 17.23 -23.47 3.63
C LEU A 355 16.19 -24.23 2.79
N PRO A 356 15.21 -23.55 2.17
CA PRO A 356 14.25 -24.18 1.29
C PRO A 356 14.91 -24.86 0.09
N THR A 357 14.39 -26.02 -0.28
CA THR A 357 14.83 -26.75 -1.48
C THR A 357 13.82 -26.54 -2.59
N TRP A 358 14.27 -26.06 -3.74
CA TRP A 358 13.40 -25.72 -4.86
C TRP A 358 13.19 -26.94 -5.75
N GLY A 359 11.92 -27.27 -6.01
CA GLY A 359 11.53 -28.32 -6.94
C GLY A 359 11.74 -27.89 -8.40
N GLN A 360 11.47 -28.82 -9.31
CA GLN A 360 11.61 -28.57 -10.74
C GLN A 360 10.65 -27.43 -11.16
N ALA A 361 11.20 -26.45 -11.86
CA ALA A 361 10.45 -25.28 -12.30
C ALA A 361 9.41 -25.70 -13.36
N THR A 362 8.16 -25.36 -13.12
CA THR A 362 7.02 -25.53 -14.04
C THR A 362 6.74 -24.22 -14.74
N TRP A 363 6.62 -24.28 -16.06
CA TRP A 363 6.35 -23.14 -16.91
C TRP A 363 4.93 -22.58 -16.67
N GLU A 364 4.83 -21.28 -16.39
CA GLU A 364 3.54 -20.59 -16.21
C GLU A 364 3.21 -19.73 -17.43
N TRP A 365 4.19 -18.96 -17.90
CA TRP A 365 4.13 -18.28 -19.19
C TRP A 365 5.52 -17.82 -19.62
N THR A 366 5.66 -17.47 -20.89
CA THR A 366 6.86 -16.86 -21.46
C THR A 366 6.75 -15.33 -21.43
N ILE A 367 7.74 -14.64 -20.85
CA ILE A 367 7.85 -13.16 -20.91
C ILE A 367 8.56 -12.74 -22.20
N TRP A 368 9.60 -13.49 -22.59
CA TRP A 368 10.33 -13.32 -23.84
C TRP A 368 10.87 -14.69 -24.27
N SER A 369 10.78 -15.01 -25.55
CA SER A 369 11.47 -16.16 -26.13
C SER A 369 12.07 -15.73 -27.46
N ASP A 370 13.26 -16.24 -27.74
CA ASP A 370 13.94 -16.03 -29.00
C ASP A 370 13.29 -16.96 -30.04
N GLU A 371 12.12 -16.58 -30.58
CA GLU A 371 11.52 -17.28 -31.70
C GLU A 371 12.38 -17.03 -32.94
N THR A 372 13.13 -18.06 -33.37
CA THR A 372 13.76 -18.12 -34.70
C THR A 372 12.74 -18.11 -35.81
#